data_AF-A0A9P4LC20-F1
#
_entry.id   AF-A0A9P4LC20-F1
#
_cell.length_a   1.000
_cell.length_b   1.000
_cell.length_c   1.000
_cell.angle_alpha   90.00
_cell.angle_beta   90.00
_cell.angle_gamma   90.00
#
_symmetry.space_group_name_H-M   'P 1'
#
loop_
_entity.id
_entity.type
_entity.pdbx_description
1 polymer ?
#
loop_
_entity_poly.entity_id
_entity_poly.type
_entity_poly.pdbx_seq_one_letter_code
_entity_poly.pdbx_strand_id
1 'polypeptide(L)'
;MTGRNKSYYAKFVGLSYGMGCTKSFRPEARSWYGLAPRNMPQQLTELLRDIAHEFYGASSVAQILDHLQCLLKALPNDYCCANGIEVQEQVLLMQQSVLNIKHFNNFLRDGVQSLVQLVYAVSQQSDNEINHRYGADMRLITAITLIFLPGTFVATFFSSSFWDFAPGNTGSKVSGWVWLYWVVTIVLTLTVLFVWRWFTAIRRLWENGVLKKLRREKKHEDEEVGKKSA
;
A
#
# COMPACT_ATOMS: atom_id res chain seq x y z
N MET A 1 56.19 20.92 35.81
CA MET A 1 55.61 22.02 35.01
C MET A 1 55.84 21.62 33.56
N THR A 2 54.91 21.38 32.65
CA THR A 2 53.54 21.82 32.35
C THR A 2 53.12 20.86 31.20
N GLY A 3 51.98 20.21 31.11
CA GLY A 3 50.63 20.62 31.50
C GLY A 3 49.76 20.72 30.23
N ARG A 4 49.05 19.62 29.93
CA ARG A 4 47.78 19.55 29.16
C ARG A 4 47.73 20.14 27.74
N ASN A 5 47.78 19.26 26.74
CA ASN A 5 47.29 19.58 25.39
C ASN A 5 46.68 18.36 24.66
N LYS A 6 45.71 17.68 25.30
CA LYS A 6 45.05 16.48 24.72
C LYS A 6 43.52 16.43 24.84
N SER A 7 42.83 17.54 25.16
CA SER A 7 41.39 17.48 25.49
C SER A 7 40.53 18.49 24.73
N TYR A 8 40.57 18.47 23.40
CA TYR A 8 39.56 19.17 22.59
C TYR A 8 38.85 18.22 21.62
N TYR A 9 39.54 17.21 21.09
CA TYR A 9 38.93 16.21 20.21
C TYR A 9 38.05 15.17 20.96
N ALA A 10 38.33 14.89 22.23
CA ALA A 10 37.52 13.96 23.03
C ALA A 10 36.08 14.47 23.28
N LYS A 11 35.89 15.80 23.31
CA LYS A 11 34.58 16.43 23.51
C LYS A 11 33.72 16.42 22.24
N PHE A 12 34.36 16.52 21.06
CA PHE A 12 33.68 16.50 19.77
C PHE A 12 33.18 15.11 19.37
N VAL A 13 33.94 14.06 19.72
CA VAL A 13 33.48 12.68 19.54
C VAL A 13 32.22 12.41 20.38
N GLY A 14 32.18 12.91 21.63
CA GLY A 14 30.99 12.86 22.47
C GLY A 14 29.78 13.64 21.91
N LEU A 15 30.00 14.71 21.15
CA LEU A 15 28.93 15.48 20.51
C LEU A 15 28.26 14.69 19.38
N SER A 16 29.03 13.88 18.64
CA SER A 16 28.48 12.96 17.63
C SER A 16 27.62 11.86 18.26
N TYR A 17 27.96 11.41 19.48
CA TYR A 17 27.12 10.51 20.27
C TYR A 17 25.91 11.22 20.90
N GLY A 18 26.00 12.53 21.17
CA GLY A 18 24.92 13.37 21.69
C GLY A 18 23.94 13.90 20.64
N MET A 19 24.25 13.77 19.35
CA MET A 19 23.36 14.13 18.23
C MET A 19 22.41 12.98 17.81
N GLY A 20 22.26 11.93 18.62
CA GLY A 20 21.32 10.85 18.33
C GLY A 20 21.81 9.84 17.29
N CYS A 21 23.09 9.89 16.89
CA CYS A 21 23.71 8.76 16.19
C CYS A 21 24.06 7.68 17.21
N THR A 22 23.03 7.01 17.73
CA THR A 22 23.21 5.77 18.47
C THR A 22 23.84 4.74 17.54
N LYS A 23 24.79 3.94 18.05
CA LYS A 23 25.52 2.90 17.27
C LYS A 23 24.58 1.89 16.58
N SER A 24 23.29 1.86 16.91
CA SER A 24 22.24 1.11 16.23
C SER A 24 22.00 1.58 14.78
N PHE A 25 22.20 2.86 14.47
CA PHE A 25 22.09 3.36 13.11
C PHE A 25 23.47 3.34 12.43
N ARG A 26 24.04 2.15 12.22
CA ARG A 26 25.09 1.95 11.20
C ARG A 26 24.43 1.53 9.89
N PRO A 27 24.18 2.47 8.95
CA PRO A 27 23.71 2.10 7.62
C PRO A 27 24.70 1.22 6.85
N GLU A 28 25.98 1.19 7.25
CA GLU A 28 27.02 0.34 6.65
C GLU A 28 26.90 -1.15 7.00
N ALA A 29 26.20 -1.52 8.08
CA ALA A 29 26.04 -2.92 8.48
C ALA A 29 24.82 -3.60 7.83
N ARG A 30 23.87 -2.81 7.30
CA ARG A 30 22.70 -3.31 6.58
C ARG A 30 23.00 -3.15 5.09
N SER A 31 23.33 -4.26 4.43
CA SER A 31 23.56 -4.29 2.98
C SER A 31 22.28 -3.84 2.25
N TRP A 32 22.19 -2.55 1.93
CA TRP A 32 21.11 -1.99 1.10
C TRP A 32 21.24 -2.38 -0.38
N TYR A 33 22.33 -3.05 -0.75
CA TYR A 33 22.54 -3.66 -2.05
C TYR A 33 21.68 -4.93 -2.17
N GLY A 34 20.43 -4.77 -2.62
CA GLY A 34 19.52 -5.90 -2.87
C GLY A 34 18.07 -5.74 -2.42
N LEU A 35 17.57 -4.50 -2.30
CA LEU A 35 16.14 -4.23 -2.00
C LEU A 35 15.24 -4.79 -3.11
N ALA A 36 14.87 -6.06 -3.01
CA ALA A 36 13.80 -6.64 -3.81
C ALA A 36 12.48 -5.96 -3.37
N PRO A 37 11.65 -5.45 -4.31
CA PRO A 37 10.42 -4.74 -3.97
C PRO A 37 9.48 -5.51 -3.04
N ARG A 38 9.52 -6.85 -3.13
CA ARG A 38 8.74 -7.77 -2.30
C ARG A 38 9.04 -7.67 -0.80
N ASN A 39 10.27 -7.34 -0.41
CA ASN A 39 10.69 -7.34 1.01
C ASN A 39 10.76 -5.92 1.61
N MET A 40 10.56 -4.88 0.79
CA MET A 40 10.59 -3.48 1.25
C MET A 40 9.63 -3.20 2.43
N PRO A 41 8.37 -3.67 2.44
CA PRO A 41 7.46 -3.40 3.54
C PRO A 41 7.94 -3.97 4.88
N GLN A 42 8.56 -5.15 4.87
CA GLN A 42 9.09 -5.80 6.07
C GLN A 42 10.27 -5.01 6.64
N GLN A 43 11.24 -4.64 5.79
CA GLN A 43 12.39 -3.86 6.23
C GLN A 43 12.00 -2.48 6.75
N LEU A 44 10.98 -1.86 6.14
CA LEU A 44 10.49 -0.55 6.57
C LEU A 44 9.74 -0.63 7.90
N THR A 45 9.03 -1.75 8.13
CA THR A 45 8.41 -2.05 9.42
C THR A 45 9.46 -2.32 10.50
N GLU A 46 10.54 -3.03 10.18
CA GLU A 46 11.68 -3.22 11.09
C GLU A 46 12.33 -1.88 11.45
N LEU A 47 12.55 -1.01 10.46
CA LEU A 47 13.11 0.32 10.68
C LEU A 47 12.17 1.18 11.54
N LEU A 48 10.86 1.15 11.29
CA LEU A 48 9.86 1.80 12.15
C LEU A 48 9.93 1.30 13.60
N ARG A 49 10.12 0.00 13.80
CA ARG A 49 10.25 -0.61 15.12
C ARG A 49 11.53 -0.12 15.83
N ASP A 50 12.63 -0.03 15.10
CA ASP A 50 13.91 0.44 15.62
C ASP A 50 13.82 1.93 16.04
N ILE A 51 13.23 2.79 15.19
CA ILE A 51 12.96 4.21 15.52
C ILE A 51 12.05 4.33 16.75
N ALA A 52 10.98 3.52 16.83
CA ALA A 52 10.07 3.56 17.96
C ALA A 52 10.78 3.24 19.28
N HIS A 53 11.66 2.23 19.28
CA HIS A 53 12.45 1.87 20.46
C HIS A 53 13.37 3.03 20.92
N GLU A 54 14.01 3.72 19.98
CA GLU A 54 14.84 4.90 20.28
C GLU A 54 14.01 6.07 20.82
N PHE A 55 12.81 6.29 20.29
CA PHE A 55 11.88 7.31 20.78
C PHE A 55 11.45 7.07 22.23
N TYR A 56 11.13 5.83 22.59
CA TYR A 56 10.80 5.46 23.97
C TYR A 56 11.97 5.75 24.93
N GLY A 57 13.20 5.42 24.52
CA GLY A 57 14.42 5.72 25.29
C GLY A 57 14.66 7.23 25.48
N ALA A 58 14.52 8.03 24.42
CA ALA A 58 14.65 9.48 24.52
C ALA A 58 13.55 10.09 25.41
N SER A 59 12.34 9.53 25.38
CA SER A 59 11.24 10.01 26.21
C SER A 59 11.44 9.72 27.70
N SER A 60 11.97 8.56 28.07
CA SER A 60 12.24 8.23 29.48
C SER A 60 13.37 9.11 30.04
N VAL A 61 14.43 9.36 29.27
CA VAL A 61 15.52 10.26 29.68
C VAL A 61 15.01 11.69 29.88
N ALA A 62 14.12 12.18 29.01
CA ALA A 62 13.50 13.50 29.18
C ALA A 62 12.76 13.62 30.53
N GLN A 63 11.96 12.61 30.88
CA GLN A 63 11.21 12.61 32.14
C GLN A 63 12.13 12.60 33.36
N ILE A 64 13.22 11.83 33.30
CA ILE A 64 14.23 11.80 34.37
C ILE A 64 14.88 13.17 34.53
N LEU A 65 15.26 13.82 33.42
CA LEU A 65 15.85 15.16 33.44
C LEU A 65 14.89 16.22 33.99
N ASP A 66 13.61 16.17 33.61
CA ASP A 66 12.57 17.06 34.15
C ASP A 66 12.40 16.88 35.66
N HIS A 67 12.42 15.63 36.14
CA HIS A 67 12.35 15.33 37.57
C HIS A 67 13.60 15.85 38.31
N LEU A 68 14.79 15.64 37.75
CA LEU A 68 16.05 16.14 38.29
C LEU A 68 16.07 17.67 38.38
N GLN A 69 15.56 18.35 37.36
CA GLN A 69 15.45 19.80 37.35
C GLN A 69 14.43 20.32 38.37
N CYS A 70 13.34 19.57 38.60
CA CYS A 70 12.36 19.87 39.64
C CYS A 70 12.98 19.74 41.05
N LEU A 71 13.74 18.66 41.29
CA LEU A 71 14.47 18.47 42.54
C LEU A 71 15.51 19.57 42.77
N LEU A 72 16.26 19.96 41.74
CA LEU A 72 17.23 21.07 41.82
C LEU A 72 16.56 22.40 42.18
N LYS A 73 15.36 22.68 41.64
CA LYS A 73 14.59 23.90 41.96
C LYS A 73 14.00 23.91 43.38
N ALA A 74 13.78 22.75 43.98
CA ALA A 74 13.18 22.62 45.31
C ALA A 74 14.21 22.70 46.46
N LEU A 75 15.51 22.75 46.15
CA LEU A 75 16.57 22.86 47.17
C LEU A 75 16.60 24.27 47.80
N PRO A 76 16.81 24.39 49.13
CA PRO A 76 16.89 25.69 49.80
C PRO A 76 18.12 26.50 49.34
N ASN A 77 17.93 27.82 49.20
CA ASN A 77 18.87 28.81 48.64
C ASN A 77 20.27 28.88 49.30
N ASP A 78 20.52 28.18 50.40
CA ASP A 78 21.79 28.21 51.15
C ASP A 78 22.95 27.50 50.44
N TYR A 79 22.67 26.65 49.44
CA TYR A 79 23.68 25.87 48.71
C TYR A 79 23.94 26.39 47.28
N CYS A 80 23.53 27.62 46.95
CA CYS A 80 23.72 28.27 45.64
C CYS A 80 25.17 28.65 45.28
N CYS A 81 26.14 27.91 45.84
CA CYS A 81 27.55 28.01 45.47
C CYS A 81 27.71 27.69 43.96
N ALA A 82 28.75 28.24 43.32
CA ALA A 82 29.03 28.14 41.88
C ALA A 82 28.80 26.75 41.23
N ASN A 83 28.95 25.67 41.98
CA ASN A 83 28.72 24.29 41.52
C ASN A 83 27.24 23.97 41.22
N GLY A 84 26.27 24.63 41.88
CA GLY A 84 24.84 24.41 41.63
C GLY A 84 24.39 25.00 40.29
N ILE A 85 24.93 26.15 39.91
CA ILE A 85 24.66 26.81 38.62
C ILE A 85 25.24 25.97 37.47
N GLU A 86 26.45 25.43 37.62
CA GLU A 86 27.09 24.58 36.60
C GLU A 86 26.30 23.27 36.36
N VAL A 87 25.81 22.63 37.43
CA VAL A 87 24.98 21.42 37.32
C VAL A 87 23.64 21.74 36.66
N GLN A 88 23.04 22.90 36.97
CA GLN A 88 21.78 23.32 36.36
C GLN A 88 21.92 23.61 34.86
N GLU A 89 23.00 24.25 34.45
CA GLU A 89 23.33 24.45 33.02
C GLU A 89 23.55 23.12 32.31
N GLN A 90 24.25 22.17 32.94
CA GLN A 90 24.45 20.83 32.36
C GLN A 90 23.13 20.08 32.18
N VAL A 91 22.23 20.13 33.15
CA VAL A 91 20.89 19.51 33.06
C VAL A 91 20.07 20.16 31.93
N LEU A 92 20.14 21.49 31.80
CA LEU A 92 19.44 22.22 30.75
C LEU A 92 20.00 21.88 29.35
N LEU A 93 21.32 21.76 29.22
CA LEU A 93 21.97 21.29 27.99
C LEU A 93 21.56 19.85 27.64
N MET A 94 21.43 18.97 28.64
CA MET A 94 20.95 17.59 28.43
C MET A 94 19.48 17.55 28.02
N GLN A 95 18.63 18.42 28.55
CA GLN A 95 17.23 18.51 28.09
C GLN A 95 17.16 18.94 26.63
N GLN A 96 17.95 19.94 26.23
CA GLN A 96 17.95 20.41 24.85
C GLN A 96 18.43 19.35 23.86
N SER A 97 19.45 18.57 24.22
CA SER A 97 19.91 17.46 23.36
C SER A 97 18.85 16.38 23.20
N VAL A 98 18.14 16.04 24.28
CA VAL A 98 17.04 15.07 24.24
C VAL A 98 15.87 15.58 23.40
N LEU A 99 15.51 16.87 23.48
CA LEU A 99 14.48 17.46 22.62
C LEU A 99 14.88 17.43 21.15
N ASN A 100 16.12 17.77 20.81
CA ASN A 100 16.62 17.68 19.45
C ASN A 100 16.56 16.24 18.91
N ILE A 101 16.93 15.25 19.72
CA ILE A 101 16.83 13.82 19.36
C ILE A 101 15.37 13.43 19.13
N LYS A 102 14.42 13.91 19.95
CA LYS A 102 12.98 13.65 19.73
C LYS A 102 12.49 14.24 18.41
N HIS A 103 12.88 15.48 18.10
CA HIS A 103 12.50 16.12 16.83
C HIS A 103 13.04 15.36 15.63
N PHE A 104 14.30 14.94 15.67
CA PHE A 104 14.91 14.16 14.60
C PHE A 104 14.22 12.80 14.41
N ASN A 105 13.88 12.10 15.51
CA ASN A 105 13.14 10.84 15.44
C ASN A 105 11.73 11.02 14.84
N ASN A 106 11.03 12.09 15.19
CA ASN A 106 9.73 12.40 14.58
C ASN A 106 9.86 12.65 13.08
N PHE A 107 10.89 13.41 12.67
CA PHE A 107 11.16 13.64 11.26
C PHE A 107 11.46 12.33 10.50
N LEU A 108 12.29 11.45 11.07
CA LEU A 108 12.55 10.14 10.46
C LEU A 108 11.29 9.28 10.38
N ARG A 109 10.46 9.29 11.43
CA ARG A 109 9.18 8.57 11.45
C ARG A 109 8.27 9.04 10.31
N ASP A 110 8.12 10.35 10.12
CA ASP A 110 7.27 10.92 9.08
C ASP A 110 7.83 10.59 7.68
N GLY A 111 9.15 10.71 7.50
CA GLY A 111 9.83 10.34 6.26
C GLY A 111 9.61 8.86 5.91
N VAL A 112 9.77 7.97 6.89
CA VAL A 112 9.56 6.53 6.71
C VAL A 112 8.11 6.21 6.38
N GLN A 113 7.13 6.85 7.04
CA GLN A 113 5.71 6.69 6.71
C GLN A 113 5.41 7.09 5.27
N SER A 114 6.02 8.18 4.77
CA SER A 114 5.85 8.60 3.37
C SER A 114 6.45 7.58 2.39
N LEU A 115 7.60 6.98 2.71
CA LEU A 115 8.21 5.92 1.91
C LEU A 115 7.35 4.67 1.88
N VAL A 116 6.72 4.30 3.01
CA VAL A 116 5.76 3.17 3.08
C VAL A 116 4.64 3.40 2.07
N GLN A 117 4.04 4.60 2.08
CA GLN A 117 2.96 4.95 1.17
C GLN A 117 3.40 4.90 -0.29
N LEU A 118 4.59 5.41 -0.62
CA LEU A 118 5.15 5.35 -1.97
C LEU A 118 5.35 3.91 -2.43
N VAL A 119 5.94 3.05 -1.59
CA VAL A 119 6.15 1.63 -1.90
C VAL A 119 4.81 0.95 -2.20
N TYR A 120 3.77 1.22 -1.42
CA TYR A 120 2.43 0.71 -1.69
C TYR A 120 1.84 1.24 -3.00
N ALA A 121 1.99 2.54 -3.28
CA ALA A 121 1.51 3.14 -4.52
C ALA A 121 2.19 2.52 -5.76
N VAL A 122 3.51 2.32 -5.71
CA VAL A 122 4.27 1.66 -6.79
C VAL A 122 3.88 0.19 -6.92
N SER A 123 3.66 -0.50 -5.80
CA SER A 123 3.19 -1.89 -5.80
C SER A 123 1.82 -2.02 -6.49
N GLN A 124 0.87 -1.16 -6.12
CA GLN A 124 -0.44 -1.10 -6.75
C GLN A 124 -0.35 -0.77 -8.24
N GLN A 125 0.56 0.14 -8.62
CA GLN A 125 0.77 0.46 -10.03
C GLN A 125 1.26 -0.76 -10.82
N SER A 126 2.20 -1.53 -10.26
CA SER A 126 2.67 -2.79 -10.86
C SER A 126 1.54 -3.82 -10.96
N ASP A 127 0.74 -3.97 -9.92
CA ASP A 127 -0.40 -4.91 -9.91
C ASP A 127 -1.47 -4.50 -10.93
N ASN A 128 -1.71 -3.20 -11.10
CA ASN A 128 -2.63 -2.68 -12.10
C ASN A 128 -2.17 -3.02 -13.52
N GLU A 129 -0.88 -2.88 -13.82
CA GLU A 129 -0.33 -3.27 -15.13
C GLU A 129 -0.53 -4.77 -15.40
N ILE A 130 -0.24 -5.60 -14.40
CA ILE A 130 -0.43 -7.05 -14.48
C ILE A 130 -1.91 -7.39 -14.70
N ASN A 131 -2.81 -6.76 -13.96
CA ASN A 131 -4.26 -6.91 -14.11
C ASN A 131 -4.77 -6.45 -15.48
N HIS A 132 -4.20 -5.40 -16.07
CA HIS A 132 -4.56 -4.97 -17.42
C HIS A 132 -4.26 -6.05 -18.46
N ARG A 133 -3.16 -6.78 -18.31
CA ARG A 133 -2.82 -7.93 -19.18
C ARG A 133 -3.77 -9.10 -18.93
N TYR A 134 -3.98 -9.49 -17.67
CA TYR A 134 -4.91 -10.57 -17.31
C TYR A 134 -6.37 -10.28 -17.69
N GLY A 135 -6.79 -9.02 -17.77
CA GLY A 135 -8.15 -8.65 -18.15
C GLY A 135 -8.53 -9.06 -19.58
N ALA A 136 -7.57 -9.12 -20.51
CA ALA A 136 -7.80 -9.63 -21.86
C ALA A 136 -7.96 -11.16 -21.85
N ASP A 137 -7.08 -11.86 -21.14
CA ASP A 137 -7.11 -13.32 -21.01
C ASP A 137 -8.38 -13.80 -20.28
N MET A 138 -8.81 -13.09 -19.24
CA MET A 138 -10.03 -13.40 -18.49
C MET A 138 -11.29 -13.31 -19.37
N ARG A 139 -11.32 -12.33 -20.28
CA ARG A 139 -12.39 -12.20 -21.27
C ARG A 139 -12.35 -13.33 -22.29
N LEU A 140 -11.16 -13.78 -22.69
CA LEU A 140 -11.00 -14.92 -23.61
C LEU A 140 -11.51 -16.22 -22.98
N ILE A 141 -11.12 -16.54 -21.75
CA ILE A 141 -11.58 -17.75 -21.05
C ILE A 141 -13.11 -17.75 -20.93
N THR A 142 -13.69 -16.60 -20.56
CA THR A 142 -15.16 -16.44 -20.47
C THR A 142 -15.85 -16.58 -21.83
N ALA A 143 -15.22 -16.09 -22.90
CA ALA A 143 -15.71 -16.27 -24.27
C ALA A 143 -15.79 -17.76 -24.63
N ILE A 144 -14.71 -18.50 -24.30
CA ILE A 144 -14.58 -19.92 -24.57
C ILE A 144 -15.64 -20.71 -23.80
N THR A 145 -15.85 -20.44 -22.52
CA THR A 145 -16.91 -21.12 -21.73
C THR A 145 -18.30 -20.81 -22.26
N LEU A 146 -18.58 -19.56 -22.66
CA LEU A 146 -19.86 -19.17 -23.27
C LEU A 146 -20.13 -19.86 -24.61
N ILE A 147 -19.09 -20.22 -25.36
CA ILE A 147 -19.20 -20.97 -26.63
C ILE A 147 -19.41 -22.47 -26.35
N PHE A 148 -18.71 -23.04 -25.37
CA PHE A 148 -18.81 -24.47 -25.08
C PHE A 148 -20.05 -24.86 -24.28
N LEU A 149 -20.49 -24.04 -23.34
CA LEU A 149 -21.66 -24.30 -22.49
C LEU A 149 -22.95 -24.63 -23.29
N PRO A 150 -23.31 -23.91 -24.36
CA PRO A 150 -24.44 -24.29 -25.20
C PRO A 150 -24.18 -25.58 -26.00
N GLY A 151 -22.95 -25.81 -26.45
CA GLY A 151 -22.57 -27.06 -27.13
C GLY A 151 -22.70 -28.28 -26.22
N THR A 152 -22.28 -28.15 -24.95
CA THR A 152 -22.43 -29.21 -23.93
C THR A 152 -23.90 -29.45 -23.60
N PHE A 153 -24.72 -28.40 -23.45
CA PHE A 153 -26.17 -28.55 -23.22
C PHE A 153 -26.86 -29.34 -24.34
N VAL A 154 -26.52 -29.02 -25.60
CA VAL A 154 -27.02 -29.77 -26.77
C VAL A 154 -26.53 -31.21 -26.73
N ALA A 155 -25.24 -31.46 -26.46
CA ALA A 155 -24.72 -32.83 -26.36
C ALA A 155 -25.44 -33.66 -25.28
N THR A 156 -25.71 -33.08 -24.11
CA THR A 156 -26.46 -33.75 -23.02
C THR A 156 -27.92 -34.00 -23.40
N PHE A 157 -28.60 -33.01 -23.99
CA PHE A 157 -30.01 -33.12 -24.39
C PHE A 157 -30.22 -34.21 -25.44
N PHE A 158 -29.32 -34.31 -26.43
CA PHE A 158 -29.36 -35.37 -27.42
C PHE A 158 -28.94 -36.73 -26.84
N SER A 159 -28.00 -36.77 -25.88
CA SER A 159 -27.63 -38.00 -25.18
C SER A 159 -28.81 -38.62 -24.40
N SER A 160 -29.66 -37.77 -23.80
CA SER A 160 -30.84 -38.25 -23.05
C SER A 160 -32.09 -38.47 -23.91
N SER A 161 -32.24 -37.75 -25.03
CA SER A 161 -33.51 -37.70 -25.76
C SER A 161 -33.54 -38.45 -27.09
N PHE A 162 -32.40 -38.89 -27.64
CA PHE A 162 -32.33 -39.54 -28.97
C PHE A 162 -32.19 -41.07 -28.98
N TRP A 163 -31.99 -41.72 -27.84
CA TRP A 163 -31.83 -43.18 -27.77
C TRP A 163 -33.06 -43.84 -27.15
N ASP A 164 -34.12 -43.99 -27.93
CA ASP A 164 -35.20 -44.93 -27.60
C ASP A 164 -34.93 -46.27 -28.31
N PHE A 165 -34.36 -47.23 -27.58
CA PHE A 165 -34.15 -48.60 -28.03
C PHE A 165 -35.39 -49.48 -27.75
N ALA A 166 -36.59 -49.00 -28.09
CA ALA A 166 -37.80 -49.81 -27.98
C ALA A 166 -37.68 -51.07 -28.86
N PRO A 167 -37.93 -52.29 -28.33
CA PRO A 167 -37.62 -53.57 -28.99
C PRO A 167 -38.65 -53.96 -30.05
N GLY A 168 -38.87 -53.10 -31.05
CA GLY A 168 -39.86 -53.34 -32.11
C GLY A 168 -39.65 -52.56 -33.41
N ASN A 169 -38.63 -51.72 -33.54
CA ASN A 169 -38.43 -50.91 -34.76
C ASN A 169 -37.14 -51.29 -35.48
N THR A 170 -37.23 -52.30 -36.35
CA THR A 170 -36.17 -52.67 -37.28
C THR A 170 -36.00 -51.57 -38.32
N GLY A 171 -35.01 -50.72 -38.08
CA GLY A 171 -34.56 -49.75 -39.06
C GLY A 171 -33.49 -48.89 -38.45
N SER A 172 -32.28 -48.99 -38.99
CA SER A 172 -31.22 -48.00 -38.83
C SER A 172 -31.73 -46.67 -39.40
N LYS A 173 -32.63 -46.01 -38.67
CA LYS A 173 -33.12 -44.68 -38.98
C LYS A 173 -32.26 -43.72 -38.20
N VAL A 174 -31.11 -43.42 -38.79
CA VAL A 174 -30.55 -42.06 -38.72
C VAL A 174 -31.64 -41.12 -39.27
N SER A 175 -32.66 -40.87 -38.45
CA SER A 175 -33.86 -40.14 -38.80
C SER A 175 -33.46 -38.69 -39.08
N GLY A 176 -34.08 -38.02 -40.06
CA GLY A 176 -33.70 -36.72 -40.65
C GLY A 176 -33.64 -35.49 -39.71
N TRP A 177 -33.55 -35.71 -38.41
CA TRP A 177 -33.43 -34.75 -37.33
C TRP A 177 -31.99 -34.27 -37.08
N VAL A 178 -30.99 -34.85 -37.76
CA VAL A 178 -29.60 -34.35 -37.74
C VAL A 178 -29.52 -32.88 -38.22
N TRP A 179 -30.45 -32.45 -39.08
CA TRP A 179 -30.55 -31.04 -39.48
C TRP A 179 -30.96 -30.13 -38.30
N LEU A 180 -31.78 -30.63 -37.37
CA LEU A 180 -32.16 -29.90 -36.16
C LEU A 180 -30.95 -29.64 -35.24
N TYR A 181 -29.97 -30.54 -35.21
CA TYR A 181 -28.71 -30.33 -34.50
C TYR A 181 -28.00 -29.07 -35.02
N TRP A 182 -27.76 -29.01 -36.34
CA TRP A 182 -27.11 -27.84 -36.95
C TRP A 182 -27.89 -26.55 -36.72
N VAL A 183 -29.22 -26.59 -36.81
CA VAL A 183 -30.08 -25.42 -36.61
C VAL A 183 -30.04 -24.96 -35.15
N VAL A 184 -30.22 -25.87 -34.19
CA VAL A 184 -30.23 -25.52 -32.76
C VAL A 184 -28.86 -25.01 -32.32
N THR A 185 -27.77 -25.65 -32.77
CA THR A 185 -26.42 -25.18 -32.46
C THR A 185 -26.17 -23.78 -33.03
N ILE A 186 -26.51 -23.52 -34.29
CA ILE A 186 -26.34 -22.20 -34.91
C ILE A 186 -27.18 -21.13 -34.21
N VAL A 187 -28.47 -21.40 -33.94
CA VAL A 187 -29.37 -20.45 -33.26
C VAL A 187 -28.87 -20.15 -31.86
N LEU A 188 -28.40 -21.14 -31.12
CA LEU A 188 -27.91 -20.96 -29.77
C LEU A 188 -26.58 -20.19 -29.74
N THR A 189 -25.65 -20.47 -30.66
CA THR A 189 -24.40 -19.68 -30.80
C THR A 189 -24.70 -18.23 -31.19
N LEU A 190 -25.63 -17.99 -32.13
CA LEU A 190 -26.06 -16.65 -32.51
C LEU A 190 -26.72 -15.92 -31.34
N THR A 191 -27.54 -16.60 -30.54
CA THR A 191 -28.20 -16.00 -29.37
C THR A 191 -27.17 -15.54 -28.33
N VAL A 192 -26.19 -16.38 -28.00
CA VAL A 192 -25.12 -16.03 -27.06
C VAL A 192 -24.27 -14.87 -27.57
N LEU A 193 -23.87 -14.90 -28.85
CA LEU A 193 -23.14 -13.79 -29.47
C LEU A 193 -23.96 -12.51 -29.51
N PHE A 194 -25.26 -12.60 -29.80
CA PHE A 194 -26.16 -11.46 -29.86
C PHE A 194 -26.35 -10.84 -28.47
N VAL A 195 -26.60 -11.65 -27.44
CA VAL A 195 -26.72 -11.20 -26.04
C VAL A 195 -25.42 -10.53 -25.59
N TRP A 196 -24.26 -11.10 -25.89
CA TRP A 196 -22.98 -10.50 -25.52
C TRP A 196 -22.74 -9.17 -26.26
N ARG A 197 -22.91 -9.14 -27.59
CA ARG A 197 -22.74 -7.93 -28.40
C ARG A 197 -23.70 -6.81 -27.97
N TRP A 198 -24.94 -7.18 -27.67
CA TRP A 198 -25.99 -6.28 -27.19
C TRP A 198 -25.67 -5.73 -25.79
N PHE A 199 -25.32 -6.61 -24.85
CA PHE A 199 -24.97 -6.22 -23.48
C PHE A 199 -23.74 -5.32 -23.43
N THR A 200 -22.72 -5.62 -24.23
CA THR A 200 -21.51 -4.77 -24.33
C THR A 200 -21.80 -3.43 -24.99
N ALA A 201 -22.65 -3.37 -26.01
CA ALA A 201 -23.06 -2.12 -26.64
C ALA A 201 -23.88 -1.23 -25.69
N ILE A 202 -24.85 -1.81 -24.98
CA ILE A 202 -25.66 -1.09 -23.99
C ILE A 202 -24.80 -0.53 -22.88
N ARG A 203 -23.86 -1.33 -22.35
CA ARG A 203 -22.95 -0.89 -21.28
C ARG A 203 -22.12 0.33 -21.71
N ARG A 204 -21.60 0.34 -22.95
CA ARG A 204 -20.85 1.47 -23.52
C ARG A 204 -21.72 2.73 -23.68
N LEU A 205 -22.97 2.59 -24.09
CA LEU A 205 -23.89 3.73 -24.24
C LEU A 205 -24.26 4.34 -22.88
N TRP A 206 -24.46 3.50 -21.87
CA TRP A 206 -24.75 3.95 -20.51
C TRP A 206 -23.55 4.70 -19.88
N GLU A 207 -22.34 4.17 -20.03
CA GLU A 207 -21.10 4.82 -19.57
C GLU A 207 -20.90 6.19 -20.23
N ASN A 208 -21.14 6.30 -21.55
CA ASN A 208 -21.05 7.56 -22.28
C ASN A 208 -22.09 8.60 -21.80
N GLY A 209 -23.28 8.15 -21.38
CA GLY A 209 -24.30 9.01 -20.80
C GLY A 209 -23.93 9.54 -19.42
N VAL A 210 -23.43 8.66 -18.55
CA VAL A 210 -22.99 9.01 -17.19
C VAL A 210 -21.81 9.98 -17.23
N LEU A 211 -20.80 9.73 -18.06
CA LEU A 211 -19.64 10.61 -18.22
C LEU A 211 -20.03 12.00 -18.72
N LYS A 212 -21.03 12.10 -19.61
CA LYS A 212 -21.57 13.40 -20.06
C LYS A 212 -22.24 14.16 -18.93
N LYS A 213 -22.94 13.47 -18.02
CA LYS A 213 -23.60 14.09 -16.86
C LYS A 213 -22.57 14.61 -15.85
N LEU A 214 -21.58 13.78 -15.50
CA LEU A 214 -20.50 14.18 -14.58
C LEU A 214 -19.68 15.36 -15.10
N ARG A 215 -19.40 15.41 -16.41
CA ARG A 215 -18.71 16.55 -17.03
C ARG A 215 -19.52 17.85 -16.91
N ARG A 216 -20.85 17.76 -16.96
CA ARG A 216 -21.73 18.93 -16.80
C ARG A 216 -21.76 19.39 -15.33
N GLU A 217 -21.86 18.47 -14.38
CA GLU A 217 -21.85 18.81 -12.95
C GLU A 217 -20.52 19.46 -12.53
N LYS A 218 -19.38 18.90 -12.94
CA LYS A 218 -18.07 19.53 -12.69
C LYS A 218 -17.99 20.96 -13.23
N LYS A 219 -18.49 21.17 -14.45
CA LYS A 219 -18.50 22.51 -15.06
C LYS A 219 -19.35 23.49 -14.25
N HIS A 220 -20.48 23.06 -13.70
CA HIS A 220 -21.30 23.89 -12.82
C HIS A 220 -20.61 24.20 -11.50
N GLU A 221 -19.92 23.23 -10.89
CA GLU A 221 -19.13 23.46 -9.67
C GLU A 221 -18.01 24.49 -9.91
N ASP A 222 -17.28 24.37 -11.02
CA ASP A 222 -16.21 25.30 -11.38
C ASP A 222 -16.74 26.74 -11.60
N GLU A 223 -17.91 26.89 -12.21
CA GLU A 223 -18.58 28.18 -12.39
C GLU A 223 -19.08 28.79 -11.06
N GLU A 224 -19.56 27.97 -10.12
CA GLU A 224 -19.95 28.44 -8.79
C GLU A 224 -18.77 28.83 -7.91
N VAL A 225 -17.67 28.07 -7.95
CA VAL A 225 -16.44 28.38 -7.21
C VAL A 225 -15.80 29.67 -7.73
N GLY A 226 -15.82 29.90 -9.05
CA GLY A 226 -15.34 31.14 -9.66
C GLY A 226 -16.11 32.38 -9.22
N LYS A 227 -17.44 32.28 -9.04
CA LYS A 227 -18.29 33.37 -8.55
C LYS A 227 -18.15 33.67 -7.05
N LYS A 228 -17.75 32.70 -6.25
CA LYS A 228 -17.53 32.90 -4.79
C LYS A 228 -16.15 33.46 -4.46
N SER A 229 -15.21 33.39 -5.42
CA SER A 229 -13.82 33.84 -5.25
C SER A 229 -13.55 35.23 -5.85
N ALA A 230 -14.55 35.83 -6.50
CA ALA A 230 -14.51 37.17 -7.10
C ALA A 230 -15.47 38.10 -6.34
#